data_AF-A0A533UVE9-F1
#
_entry.id   AF-A0A533UVE9-F1
#
_cell.length_a   1.000
_cell.length_b   1.000
_cell.length_c   1.000
_cell.angle_alpha   90.00
_cell.angle_beta   90.00
_cell.angle_gamma   90.00
#
_symmetry.space_group_name_H-M   'P 1'
#
loop_
_entity.id
_entity.type
_entity.pdbx_description
1 polymer ?
#
loop_
_entity_poly.entity_id
_entity_poly.type
_entity_poly.pdbx_seq_one_letter_code
_entity_poly.pdbx_strand_id
1 'polypeptide(L)' 'MTVESTKESNVTDQDSSISKENLPSFNRILITDDGKDESNNVLKYAVSLSRYTGAELLILRIIKDFKKMEGISVQGSN' A
#
# COMPACT_ATOMS: atom_id res chain seq x y z
N MET A 1 33.28 -24.34 -25.70
CA MET A 1 33.12 -23.35 -24.63
C MET A 1 31.74 -23.56 -24.04
N THR A 2 31.66 -24.33 -22.97
CA THR A 2 30.39 -24.76 -22.37
C THR A 2 29.95 -23.68 -21.40
N VAL A 3 28.81 -23.05 -21.65
CA VAL A 3 28.21 -22.08 -20.73
C VAL A 3 27.49 -22.86 -19.62
N GLU A 4 27.95 -22.68 -18.39
CA GLU A 4 27.32 -23.29 -17.21
C GLU A 4 25.98 -22.63 -16.92
N SER A 5 24.94 -23.45 -16.74
CA SER A 5 23.61 -23.00 -16.33
C SER A 5 23.67 -22.43 -14.92
N THR A 6 23.31 -21.15 -14.78
CA THR A 6 23.27 -20.47 -13.49
C THR A 6 22.12 -21.05 -12.67
N LYS A 7 22.41 -21.51 -11.45
CA LYS A 7 21.41 -22.09 -10.54
C LYS A 7 20.26 -21.11 -10.36
N GLU A 8 19.09 -21.45 -10.91
CA GLU A 8 17.85 -20.74 -10.65
C GLU A 8 17.60 -20.71 -9.14
N SER A 9 17.30 -19.52 -8.62
CA SER A 9 16.90 -19.36 -7.23
C SER A 9 15.62 -20.17 -7.01
N ASN A 10 15.65 -21.13 -6.07
CA ASN A 10 14.47 -21.78 -5.54
C ASN A 10 13.65 -20.75 -4.72
N VAL A 11 13.08 -19.75 -5.38
CA VAL A 11 11.95 -19.01 -4.82
C VAL A 11 10.75 -19.84 -5.23
N THR A 12 10.32 -20.72 -4.34
CA THR A 12 9.00 -21.32 -4.47
C THR A 12 8.03 -20.14 -4.46
N ASP A 13 7.38 -19.89 -5.60
CA ASP A 13 6.17 -19.08 -5.64
C ASP A 13 5.17 -19.79 -4.73
N GLN A 14 5.21 -19.43 -3.46
CA GLN A 14 4.16 -19.77 -2.53
C GLN A 14 2.94 -19.05 -3.08
N ASP A 15 2.11 -19.80 -3.81
CA ASP A 15 0.72 -19.48 -4.12
C ASP A 15 0.03 -19.20 -2.77
N SER A 16 0.24 -17.99 -2.27
CA SER A 16 -0.39 -17.46 -1.08
C SER A 16 -1.80 -17.06 -1.50
N SER A 17 -2.59 -18.07 -1.87
CA SER A 17 -4.02 -17.92 -2.05
C SER A 17 -4.57 -17.58 -0.66
N ILE A 18 -4.95 -16.33 -0.47
CA ILE A 18 -5.57 -15.87 0.77
C ILE A 18 -6.94 -16.53 0.81
N SER A 19 -7.18 -17.56 1.63
CA SER A 19 -8.53 -18.15 1.73
C SER A 19 -9.56 -17.05 2.07
N LYS A 20 -10.66 -16.96 1.30
CA LYS A 20 -11.76 -16.01 1.57
C LYS A 20 -12.51 -16.31 2.87
N GLU A 21 -12.36 -17.52 3.40
CA GLU A 21 -13.22 -18.07 4.46
C GLU A 21 -12.86 -17.53 5.85
N ASN A 22 -11.62 -17.06 6.03
CA ASN A 22 -11.10 -16.57 7.31
C ASN A 22 -10.69 -15.10 7.28
N LEU A 23 -11.07 -14.37 6.22
CA LEU A 23 -10.67 -12.98 6.12
C LEU A 23 -11.56 -12.11 7.01
N PRO A 24 -11.00 -11.26 7.88
CA PRO A 24 -11.83 -10.32 8.60
C PRO A 24 -12.64 -9.50 7.58
N SER A 25 -13.94 -9.37 7.85
CA SER A 25 -14.87 -8.58 7.04
C SER A 25 -14.58 -7.09 7.23
N PHE A 26 -13.46 -6.61 6.69
CA PHE A 26 -13.19 -5.20 6.57
C PHE A 26 -13.66 -4.72 5.20
N ASN A 27 -14.46 -3.66 5.19
CA ASN A 27 -14.91 -2.99 3.96
C ASN A 27 -14.01 -1.80 3.58
N ARG A 28 -13.04 -1.45 4.44
CA ARG A 28 -12.12 -0.34 4.26
C ARG A 28 -10.71 -0.69 4.70
N ILE A 29 -9.73 -0.23 3.94
CA ILE A 29 -8.30 -0.30 4.22
C ILE A 29 -7.77 1.14 4.26
N LEU A 30 -7.20 1.56 5.38
CA LEU A 30 -6.52 2.84 5.51
C LEU A 30 -5.01 2.62 5.49
N ILE A 31 -4.32 3.30 4.58
CA ILE A 31 -2.85 3.37 4.59
C ILE A 31 -2.39 4.79 4.84
N THR A 32 -1.31 4.92 5.62
CA THR A 32 -0.57 6.17 5.75
C THR A 32 0.58 6.19 4.78
N ASP A 33 0.81 7.33 4.15
CA ASP A 33 1.85 7.51 3.18
C ASP A 33 2.61 8.81 3.47
N ASP A 34 3.90 8.69 3.76
CA ASP A 34 4.81 9.82 4.00
C ASP A 34 5.61 10.21 2.75
N GLY A 35 5.33 9.60 1.60
CA GLY A 35 5.95 9.89 0.31
C GLY A 35 7.35 9.31 0.12
N LYS A 36 7.82 8.43 1.01
CA LYS A 36 9.11 7.74 0.88
C LYS A 36 9.00 6.44 0.11
N ASP A 37 10.13 5.87 -0.30
CA ASP A 37 10.14 4.64 -1.10
C ASP A 37 9.60 3.42 -0.32
N GLU A 38 9.78 3.37 1.00
CA GLU A 38 9.24 2.30 1.83
C GLU A 38 7.71 2.27 1.82
N SER A 39 7.04 3.42 1.75
CA SER A 39 5.57 3.49 1.70
C SER A 39 5.00 2.97 0.38
N ASN A 40 5.77 3.01 -0.71
CA ASN A 40 5.37 2.44 -2.00
C ASN A 40 5.20 0.92 -1.97
N ASN A 41 5.97 0.20 -1.15
CA ASN A 41 5.80 -1.25 -1.01
C ASN A 41 4.51 -1.59 -0.25
N VAL A 42 4.19 -0.81 0.79
CA VAL A 42 2.92 -0.93 1.52
C VAL A 42 1.73 -0.63 0.62
N LEU A 43 1.84 0.38 -0.25
CA LEU A 43 0.81 0.73 -1.23
C LEU A 43 0.50 -0.45 -2.17
N LYS A 44 1.53 -1.12 -2.72
CA LYS A 44 1.33 -2.27 -3.61
C LYS A 44 0.57 -3.39 -2.91
N TYR A 45 0.95 -3.72 -1.68
CA TYR A 45 0.25 -4.74 -0.90
C TYR A 45 -1.21 -4.35 -0.60
N ALA A 46 -1.44 -3.10 -0.21
CA ALA A 46 -2.78 -2.59 0.08
C ALA A 46 -3.69 -2.58 -1.15
N VAL A 47 -3.16 -2.29 -2.33
CA VAL A 47 -3.89 -2.39 -3.61
C VAL A 47 -4.26 -3.84 -3.90
N SER A 48 -3.32 -4.78 -3.75
CA SER A 48 -3.60 -6.21 -3.95
C SER A 48 -4.68 -6.71 -2.98
N LEU A 49 -4.59 -6.30 -1.71
CA LEU A 49 -5.56 -6.67 -0.68
C LEU A 49 -6.94 -6.07 -1.00
N SER A 50 -7.04 -4.77 -1.30
CA SER A 50 -8.29 -4.12 -1.68
C SER A 50 -8.99 -4.82 -2.86
N ARG A 51 -8.23 -5.17 -3.91
CA ARG A 51 -8.77 -5.91 -5.06
C ARG A 51 -9.26 -7.30 -4.69
N TYR A 52 -8.54 -7.97 -3.81
CA TYR A 52 -8.89 -9.32 -3.38
C TYR A 52 -10.15 -9.36 -2.51
N THR A 53 -10.32 -8.36 -1.65
CA THR A 53 -11.40 -8.29 -0.66
C THR A 53 -12.62 -7.51 -1.12
N GLY A 54 -12.47 -6.65 -2.13
CA GLY A 54 -13.47 -5.65 -2.48
C GLY A 54 -13.55 -4.48 -1.50
N ALA A 55 -12.61 -4.38 -0.54
CA ALA A 55 -12.57 -3.28 0.40
C ALA A 55 -12.14 -1.97 -0.27
N GLU A 56 -12.76 -0.86 0.12
CA GLU A 56 -12.35 0.49 -0.28
C GLU A 56 -10.95 0.82 0.26
N LEU A 57 -10.07 1.37 -0.58
CA LEU A 57 -8.73 1.79 -0.20
C LEU A 57 -8.67 3.30 0.01
N LEU A 58 -8.28 3.71 1.22
CA LEU A 58 -8.10 5.10 1.64
C LEU A 58 -6.61 5.38 1.87
N ILE A 59 -6.11 6.47 1.30
CA ILE A 59 -4.70 6.88 1.42
C ILE A 59 -4.63 8.20 2.19
N LEU A 60 -3.95 8.20 3.34
CA LEU A 60 -3.74 9.37 4.18
C LEU A 60 -2.28 9.85 4.08
N ARG A 61 -2.08 11.05 3.54
CA ARG A 61 -0.78 11.72 3.51
C ARG A 61 -0.85 13.01 4.32
N ILE A 62 0.03 13.15 5.32
CA ILE A 62 0.17 14.37 6.12
C ILE A 62 1.29 15.23 5.50
N ILE A 63 0.94 16.44 5.06
CA ILE A 63 1.89 17.39 4.48
C ILE A 63 2.52 18.19 5.63
N LYS A 64 3.85 18.06 5.80
CA LYS A 64 4.59 18.74 6.88
C LYS A 64 4.78 20.24 6.61
N ASP A 65 5.03 20.60 5.35
CA ASP A 65 5.27 21.98 4.94
C ASP A 65 4.05 22.54 4.19
N PHE A 66 3.03 22.94 4.95
CA PHE A 66 2.10 23.92 4.41
C PHE A 66 2.80 25.28 4.49
N LYS A 67 3.50 25.70 3.42
CA LYS A 67 3.74 27.14 3.26
C LYS A 67 2.36 27.78 3.26
N LYS A 68 2.08 28.60 4.29
CA LYS A 68 0.86 29.42 4.36
C LYS A 68 0.74 30.12 3.01
N MET A 69 -0.13 29.64 2.12
CA MET A 69 -0.40 30.36 0.89
C MET A 69 -1.00 31.67 1.35
N GLU A 70 -0.33 32.79 1.09
CA GLU A 70 -0.85 34.11 1.39
C GLU A 70 -2.24 34.23 0.75
N GLY A 71 -3.29 34.21 1.58
CA GLY A 71 -4.68 34.38 1.12
C GLY A 71 -5.69 33.31 1.57
N ILE A 72 -5.30 32.15 2.10
CA ILE A 72 -6.26 31.15 2.61
C ILE A 72 -6.32 31.14 4.14
N SER A 73 -7.38 31.75 4.68
CA SER A 73 -7.78 31.63 6.08
C SER A 73 -8.65 30.39 6.25
N VAL A 74 -8.12 29.35 6.91
CA VAL A 74 -8.91 28.19 7.33
C VAL A 74 -9.38 28.45 8.75
N GLN A 75 -10.68 28.68 8.90
CA GLN A 75 -11.32 28.92 10.19
C GLN A 75 -11.98 27.61 10.65
N GLY A 76 -11.32 26.90 11.55
CA GLY A 76 -11.91 25.75 12.23
C GLY A 76 -12.99 26.23 13.19
N SER A 77 -14.17 25.61 13.13
CA SER A 77 -15.22 25.80 14.15
C SER A 77 -15.01 24.76 15.26
N ASN A 78 -15.01 25.23 16.51
CA ASN A 78 -14.98 24.39 17.71
C ASN A 78 -16.34 23.73 17.97
#